data_AF-A0A7L3PM75-F1
#
_entry.id   AF-A0A7L3PM75-F1
#
_cell.length_a   1.000
_cell.length_b   1.000
_cell.length_c   1.000
_cell.angle_alpha   90.00
_cell.angle_beta   90.00
_cell.angle_gamma   90.00
#
_symmetry.space_group_name_H-M   'P 1'
#
loop_
_entity.id
_entity.type
_entity.pdbx_description
1 polymer ?
#
loop_
_entity_poly.entity_id
_entity_poly.type
_entity_poly.pdbx_seq_one_letter_code
_entity_poly.pdbx_strand_id
1 'polypeptide(L)'
;LTVTTTVTTTVTTVTPRAGHGGALTFLALGDWGGLPDPPFVTPREVATAAAMGHTATELGSDFVLALGDNFYYEGVRDEWDPRFQDTFERVFVSPGLRGVPWYVMAGNHDHAGNVTAQLRYSHHSPRWHFPHPYYSLRLHIPGSNSSARLLVLDTVLLCGHTDDFGVGDDPGGPRDAAAASAHLAWLRAQLEAAEGARYVLVAGHYPVWSVAKHGPTPCLLRLLRPLLRRHRVTAYLCGHDHNLQVRGDRD
;
A
#
# COMPACT_ATOMS: atom_id res chain seq x y z
N LEU A 1 -18.54 -31.32 3.72
CA LEU A 1 -17.52 -30.79 4.64
C LEU A 1 -16.99 -29.49 4.06
N THR A 2 -17.61 -28.36 4.41
CA THR A 2 -17.12 -27.02 4.06
C THR A 2 -15.95 -26.71 4.98
N VAL A 3 -14.73 -26.76 4.43
CA VAL A 3 -13.52 -26.31 5.14
C VAL A 3 -13.56 -24.78 5.10
N THR A 4 -14.05 -24.16 6.17
CA THR A 4 -13.79 -22.74 6.45
C THR A 4 -12.33 -22.61 6.85
N THR A 5 -11.46 -22.34 5.89
CA THR A 5 -10.11 -21.86 6.14
C THR A 5 -10.22 -20.45 6.72
N THR A 6 -10.18 -20.33 8.05
CA THR A 6 -9.94 -19.03 8.69
C THR A 6 -8.56 -18.56 8.25
N VAL A 7 -8.51 -17.52 7.40
CA VAL A 7 -7.27 -16.81 7.08
C VAL A 7 -6.83 -16.10 8.35
N THR A 8 -6.01 -16.77 9.14
CA THR A 8 -5.35 -16.17 10.30
C THR A 8 -4.25 -15.25 9.77
N THR A 9 -4.61 -14.03 9.38
CA THR A 9 -3.62 -13.02 9.00
C THR A 9 -2.90 -12.64 10.29
N THR A 10 -1.64 -13.04 10.40
CA THR A 10 -0.77 -12.65 11.50
C THR A 10 -0.68 -11.13 11.52
N VAL A 11 -1.03 -10.54 12.67
CA VAL A 11 -0.83 -9.10 12.86
C VAL A 11 0.66 -8.88 13.10
N THR A 12 1.36 -8.36 12.11
CA THR A 12 2.76 -7.98 12.27
C THR A 12 2.82 -6.76 13.18
N THR A 13 3.63 -6.86 14.24
CA THR A 13 3.89 -5.74 15.14
C THR A 13 5.10 -4.98 14.63
N VAL A 14 4.94 -3.68 14.40
CA VAL A 14 6.03 -2.79 13.97
C VAL A 14 6.46 -1.97 15.17
N THR A 15 7.73 -2.09 15.53
CA THR A 15 8.37 -1.26 16.55
C THR A 15 9.14 -0.13 15.88
N PRO A 16 8.95 1.13 16.32
CA PRO A 16 9.72 2.27 15.84
C PRO A 16 11.23 2.02 15.92
N ARG A 17 11.99 2.60 14.99
CA ARG A 17 13.46 2.64 15.11
C ARG A 17 13.84 3.54 16.28
N ALA A 18 14.75 3.06 17.12
CA ALA A 18 15.30 3.85 18.22
C ALA A 18 16.03 5.09 17.67
N GLY A 19 15.65 6.29 18.13
CA GLY A 19 16.41 7.52 17.85
C GLY A 19 15.62 8.78 17.54
N HIS A 20 14.32 8.68 17.21
CA HIS A 20 13.55 9.82 16.69
C HIS A 20 12.26 10.10 17.50
N GLY A 21 12.40 10.60 18.72
CA GLY A 21 11.29 11.21 19.48
C GLY A 21 10.15 10.27 19.90
N GLY A 22 9.13 10.83 20.57
CA GLY A 22 7.94 10.12 21.06
C GLY A 22 6.84 9.93 20.00
N ALA A 23 7.20 9.81 18.72
CA ALA A 23 6.27 9.67 17.60
C ALA A 23 6.67 8.51 16.70
N LEU A 24 5.67 7.92 16.03
CA LEU A 24 5.86 6.98 14.93
C LEU A 24 5.83 7.79 13.62
N THR A 25 6.87 7.67 12.79
CA THR A 25 6.98 8.40 11.51
C THR A 25 7.09 7.46 10.33
N PHE A 26 6.51 7.84 9.19
CA PHE A 26 6.62 7.05 7.96
C PHE A 26 6.49 7.94 6.73
N LEU A 27 7.05 7.47 5.62
CA LEU A 27 6.82 8.03 4.29
C LEU A 27 5.78 7.19 3.54
N ALA A 28 4.99 7.81 2.66
CA ALA A 28 4.08 7.12 1.77
C ALA A 28 4.36 7.54 0.32
N LEU A 29 4.43 6.56 -0.58
CA LEU A 29 4.74 6.76 -2.00
C LEU A 29 3.89 5.80 -2.84
N GLY A 30 3.18 6.30 -3.85
CA GLY A 30 2.51 5.50 -4.87
C GLY A 30 3.13 5.73 -6.24
N ASP A 31 2.82 4.85 -7.19
CA ASP A 31 2.95 5.15 -8.63
C ASP A 31 4.40 5.47 -9.04
N TRP A 32 5.34 4.70 -8.48
CA TRP A 32 6.77 4.97 -8.54
C TRP A 32 7.53 4.01 -9.45
N GLY A 33 6.85 3.02 -10.04
CA GLY A 33 7.44 1.85 -10.66
C GLY A 33 8.18 2.01 -11.98
N GLY A 34 8.82 3.15 -12.22
CA GLY A 34 9.74 3.35 -13.35
C GLY A 34 9.13 3.05 -14.73
N LEU A 35 9.89 2.36 -15.57
CA LEU A 35 9.50 1.98 -16.94
C LEU A 35 9.88 0.52 -17.22
N PRO A 36 9.21 -0.16 -18.19
CA PRO A 36 9.52 -1.55 -18.54
C PRO A 36 10.82 -1.71 -19.33
N ASP A 37 11.31 -0.65 -19.98
CA ASP A 37 12.53 -0.70 -20.79
C ASP A 37 13.73 -0.08 -20.04
N PRO A 38 14.96 -0.55 -20.29
CA PRO A 38 16.17 0.07 -19.74
C PRO A 38 16.20 1.59 -19.97
N PRO A 39 16.57 2.40 -18.96
CA PRO A 39 17.20 2.01 -17.69
C PRO A 39 16.23 1.58 -16.57
N PHE A 40 14.98 1.27 -16.90
CA PHE A 40 13.91 0.83 -15.99
C PHE A 40 13.45 1.85 -14.95
N VAL A 41 13.90 3.09 -15.08
CA VAL A 41 13.64 4.19 -14.15
C VAL A 41 13.23 5.45 -14.88
N THR A 42 12.62 6.38 -14.16
CA THR A 42 12.36 7.73 -14.67
C THR A 42 13.17 8.80 -13.92
N PRO A 43 13.43 9.97 -14.52
CA PRO A 43 14.00 11.10 -13.78
C PRO A 43 13.17 11.54 -12.57
N ARG A 44 11.83 11.39 -12.64
CA ARG A 44 10.91 11.74 -11.54
C ARG A 44 11.05 10.79 -10.36
N GLU A 45 11.12 9.49 -10.64
CA GLU A 45 11.36 8.45 -9.65
C GLU A 45 12.69 8.67 -8.93
N VAL A 46 13.79 8.86 -9.67
CA VAL A 46 15.13 9.09 -9.10
C VAL A 46 15.15 10.36 -8.25
N ALA A 47 14.55 11.46 -8.71
CA ALA A 47 14.46 12.70 -7.93
C ALA A 47 13.62 12.52 -6.65
N THR A 48 12.52 11.78 -6.74
CA THR A 48 11.65 11.47 -5.59
C THR A 48 12.37 10.60 -4.57
N ALA A 49 13.08 9.56 -5.01
CA ALA A 49 13.89 8.71 -4.14
C ALA A 49 14.98 9.50 -3.39
N ALA A 50 15.63 10.46 -4.07
CA ALA A 50 16.60 11.36 -3.45
C ALA A 50 15.94 12.26 -2.38
N ALA A 51 14.79 12.86 -2.68
CA ALA A 51 14.04 13.72 -1.76
C ALA A 51 13.51 12.94 -0.53
N MET A 52 12.99 11.73 -0.73
CA MET A 52 12.62 10.82 0.35
C MET A 52 13.83 10.47 1.21
N GLY A 53 14.98 10.21 0.58
CA GLY A 53 16.24 9.94 1.28
C GLY A 53 16.67 11.07 2.20
N HIS A 54 16.62 12.30 1.70
CA HIS A 54 16.92 13.50 2.48
C HIS A 54 15.94 13.66 3.65
N THR A 55 14.64 13.56 3.37
CA THR A 55 13.57 13.67 4.38
C THR A 55 13.74 12.62 5.48
N ALA A 56 14.01 11.36 5.13
CA ALA A 56 14.21 10.28 6.09
C ALA A 56 15.48 10.47 6.93
N THR A 57 16.54 11.06 6.36
CA THR A 57 17.76 11.40 7.12
C THR A 57 17.52 12.54 8.11
N GLU A 58 16.75 13.55 7.73
CA GLU A 58 16.49 14.72 8.59
C GLU A 58 15.43 14.47 9.66
N LEU A 59 14.31 13.84 9.29
CA LEU A 59 13.14 13.71 10.13
C LEU A 59 12.96 12.30 10.72
N GLY A 60 13.69 11.31 10.19
CA GLY A 60 13.50 9.90 10.51
C GLY A 60 12.28 9.28 9.81
N SER A 61 12.34 7.97 9.57
CA SER A 61 11.22 7.18 9.06
C SER A 61 11.29 5.76 9.63
N ASP A 62 10.26 5.33 10.34
CA ASP A 62 10.17 3.98 10.89
C ASP A 62 9.87 2.94 9.81
N PHE A 63 9.11 3.33 8.79
CA PHE A 63 8.82 2.53 7.60
C PHE A 63 8.47 3.40 6.40
N VAL A 64 8.38 2.78 5.22
CA VAL A 64 7.79 3.36 4.01
C VAL A 64 6.53 2.55 3.66
N LEU A 65 5.45 3.23 3.29
CA LEU A 65 4.25 2.60 2.75
C LEU A 65 4.22 2.80 1.22
N ALA A 66 4.41 1.72 0.47
CA ALA A 66 4.27 1.73 -0.99
C ALA A 66 2.80 1.48 -1.35
N LEU A 67 2.18 2.43 -2.06
CA LEU A 67 0.74 2.50 -2.34
C LEU A 67 0.34 1.83 -3.67
N GLY A 68 1.16 0.90 -4.18
CA GLY A 68 0.91 0.18 -5.44
C GLY A 68 1.48 0.87 -6.68
N ASP A 69 1.33 0.18 -7.81
CA ASP A 69 1.99 0.45 -9.08
C ASP A 69 3.51 0.49 -8.92
N ASN A 70 4.00 -0.59 -8.33
CA ASN A 70 5.39 -0.76 -7.95
C ASN A 70 6.30 -1.01 -9.17
N PHE A 71 5.75 -1.56 -10.25
CA PHE A 71 6.47 -1.81 -11.50
C PHE A 71 5.58 -1.59 -12.73
N TYR A 72 5.78 -0.48 -13.44
CA TYR A 72 5.06 -0.20 -14.68
C TYR A 72 5.62 -1.00 -15.87
N TYR A 73 4.83 -1.37 -16.89
CA TYR A 73 3.36 -1.30 -16.95
C TYR A 73 2.67 -2.65 -16.72
N GLU A 74 3.43 -3.74 -16.61
CA GLU A 74 2.89 -5.10 -16.47
C GLU A 74 3.57 -5.84 -15.32
N GLY A 75 3.90 -5.11 -14.25
CA GLY A 75 4.48 -5.68 -13.05
C GLY A 75 5.85 -6.31 -13.30
N VAL A 76 6.05 -7.47 -12.66
CA VAL A 76 7.25 -8.31 -12.77
C VAL A 76 6.87 -9.71 -13.23
N ARG A 77 7.81 -10.45 -13.81
CA ARG A 77 7.55 -11.81 -14.32
C ARG A 77 7.61 -12.86 -13.20
N ASP A 78 8.66 -12.81 -12.38
CA ASP A 78 8.93 -13.74 -11.27
C ASP A 78 9.74 -13.04 -10.17
N GLU A 79 9.99 -13.72 -9.04
CA GLU A 79 10.72 -13.15 -7.90
C GLU A 79 12.21 -12.84 -8.17
N TRP A 80 12.72 -13.19 -9.36
CA TRP A 80 14.09 -12.92 -9.81
C TRP A 80 14.16 -11.85 -10.90
N ASP A 81 13.04 -11.20 -11.22
CA ASP A 81 13.00 -10.17 -12.26
C ASP A 81 13.98 -9.02 -11.94
N PRO A 82 14.86 -8.62 -12.89
CA PRO A 82 15.84 -7.55 -12.66
C PRO A 82 15.20 -6.22 -12.27
N ARG A 83 13.91 -6.01 -12.58
CA ARG A 83 13.15 -4.82 -12.16
C ARG A 83 13.17 -4.59 -10.65
N PHE A 84 13.20 -5.64 -9.82
CA PHE A 84 13.37 -5.46 -8.37
C PHE A 84 14.69 -4.76 -8.04
N GLN A 85 15.76 -5.07 -8.76
CA GLN A 85 17.04 -4.42 -8.53
C GLN A 85 17.09 -3.03 -9.16
N ASP A 86 16.65 -2.89 -10.40
CA ASP A 86 16.87 -1.69 -11.20
C ASP A 86 15.85 -0.57 -10.89
N THR A 87 14.61 -0.91 -10.56
CA THR A 87 13.54 0.04 -10.23
C THR A 87 13.39 0.23 -8.71
N PHE A 88 13.80 -0.72 -7.87
CA PHE A 88 13.65 -0.60 -6.41
C PHE A 88 14.98 -0.55 -5.64
N GLU A 89 15.81 -1.60 -5.71
CA GLU A 89 17.00 -1.69 -4.85
C GLU A 89 18.06 -0.64 -5.15
N ARG A 90 18.30 -0.34 -6.43
CA ARG A 90 19.31 0.63 -6.87
C ARG A 90 18.81 2.07 -6.89
N VAL A 91 17.50 2.28 -6.82
CA VAL A 91 16.88 3.61 -6.81
C VAL A 91 16.80 4.16 -5.39
N PHE A 92 16.25 3.39 -4.45
CA PHE A 92 16.00 3.84 -3.07
C PHE A 92 17.21 3.57 -2.16
N VAL A 93 18.38 4.03 -2.58
CA VAL A 93 19.68 3.73 -1.97
C VAL A 93 20.19 4.79 -0.99
N SER A 94 19.44 5.84 -0.68
CA SER A 94 19.92 6.85 0.27
C SER A 94 20.14 6.25 1.66
N PRO A 95 21.14 6.69 2.45
CA PRO A 95 21.40 6.16 3.79
C PRO A 95 20.17 6.18 4.72
N GLY A 96 19.34 7.22 4.63
CA GLY A 96 18.07 7.32 5.37
C GLY A 96 16.99 6.30 4.97
N LEU A 97 17.15 5.58 3.86
CA LEU A 97 16.17 4.60 3.35
C LEU A 97 16.68 3.17 3.30
N ARG A 98 17.99 2.94 3.12
CA ARG A 98 18.59 1.60 2.91
C ARG A 98 18.17 0.57 3.96
N GLY A 99 18.00 0.99 5.21
CA GLY A 99 17.62 0.11 6.30
C GLY A 99 16.13 0.13 6.64
N VAL A 100 15.34 1.02 6.06
CA VAL A 100 13.94 1.26 6.45
C VAL A 100 13.03 0.21 5.80
N PRO A 101 12.17 -0.49 6.56
CA PRO A 101 11.24 -1.46 6.01
C PRO A 101 10.18 -0.79 5.14
N TRP A 102 9.84 -1.41 4.01
CA TRP A 102 8.78 -1.04 3.09
C TRP A 102 7.61 -1.99 3.26
N TYR A 103 6.44 -1.47 3.62
CA TYR A 103 5.19 -2.19 3.59
C TYR A 103 4.51 -1.92 2.25
N VAL A 104 4.35 -2.97 1.46
CA VAL A 104 3.96 -2.86 0.06
C VAL A 104 2.53 -3.36 -0.14
N MET A 105 1.82 -2.74 -1.07
CA MET A 105 0.59 -3.26 -1.67
C MET A 105 0.72 -3.26 -3.19
N ALA A 106 -0.19 -3.97 -3.87
CA ALA A 106 -0.24 -4.00 -5.34
C ALA A 106 -1.25 -2.97 -5.88
N GLY A 107 -0.90 -2.36 -7.02
CA GLY A 107 -1.79 -1.56 -7.87
C GLY A 107 -2.24 -2.34 -9.12
N ASN A 108 -2.90 -1.65 -10.06
CA ASN A 108 -3.40 -2.30 -11.28
C ASN A 108 -2.26 -2.81 -12.16
N HIS A 109 -1.20 -2.03 -12.34
CA HIS A 109 -0.06 -2.45 -13.17
C HIS A 109 0.69 -3.65 -12.58
N ASP A 110 0.69 -3.80 -11.26
CA ASP A 110 1.25 -4.97 -10.59
C ASP A 110 0.42 -6.24 -10.87
N HIS A 111 -0.91 -6.10 -10.90
CA HIS A 111 -1.87 -7.18 -11.21
C HIS A 111 -1.93 -7.53 -12.70
N ALA A 112 -1.49 -6.66 -13.60
CA ALA A 112 -1.22 -7.01 -14.99
C ALA A 112 -0.05 -7.98 -15.13
N GLY A 113 0.85 -8.01 -14.13
CA GLY A 113 1.97 -8.94 -14.02
C GLY A 113 1.75 -10.05 -12.99
N ASN A 114 2.82 -10.39 -12.26
CA ASN A 114 2.82 -11.43 -11.25
C ASN A 114 2.92 -10.86 -9.82
N VAL A 115 1.79 -10.54 -9.18
CA VAL A 115 1.77 -10.11 -7.76
C VAL A 115 2.33 -11.19 -6.83
N THR A 116 2.20 -12.48 -7.16
CA THR A 116 2.79 -13.55 -6.34
C THR A 116 4.32 -13.46 -6.29
N ALA A 117 4.97 -13.02 -7.37
CA ALA A 117 6.39 -12.74 -7.38
C ALA A 117 6.77 -11.61 -6.42
N GLN A 118 5.97 -10.54 -6.37
CA GLN A 118 6.16 -9.45 -5.41
C GLN A 118 5.98 -9.90 -3.97
N LEU A 119 5.03 -10.79 -3.68
CA LEU A 119 4.90 -11.40 -2.35
C LEU A 119 6.17 -12.19 -1.98
N ARG A 120 6.63 -13.05 -2.91
CA ARG A 120 7.81 -13.91 -2.72
C ARG A 120 9.10 -13.12 -2.58
N TYR A 121 9.22 -11.97 -3.24
CA TYR A 121 10.39 -11.10 -3.12
C TYR A 121 10.67 -10.65 -1.67
N SER A 122 9.67 -10.73 -0.78
CA SER A 122 9.86 -10.56 0.68
C SER A 122 10.87 -11.53 1.30
N HIS A 123 11.17 -12.66 0.64
CA HIS A 123 12.21 -13.61 1.05
C HIS A 123 13.61 -13.24 0.53
N HIS A 124 13.71 -12.28 -0.39
CA HIS A 124 14.96 -11.86 -1.05
C HIS A 124 15.49 -10.54 -0.50
N SER A 125 14.59 -9.64 -0.08
CA SER A 125 14.94 -8.32 0.43
C SER A 125 14.43 -8.12 1.86
N PRO A 126 15.31 -7.86 2.85
CA PRO A 126 14.90 -7.70 4.25
C PRO A 126 14.10 -6.41 4.50
N ARG A 127 14.06 -5.50 3.52
CA ARG A 127 13.29 -4.27 3.58
C ARG A 127 12.02 -4.32 2.73
N TRP A 128 11.76 -5.39 1.99
CA TRP A 128 10.52 -5.56 1.23
C TRP A 128 9.55 -6.43 2.02
N HIS A 129 8.48 -5.84 2.55
CA HIS A 129 7.46 -6.55 3.30
C HIS A 129 6.14 -6.53 2.54
N PHE A 130 5.89 -7.62 1.82
CA PHE A 130 4.61 -7.88 1.16
C PHE A 130 4.12 -9.30 1.50
N PRO A 131 3.59 -9.52 2.72
CA PRO A 131 3.31 -10.87 3.23
C PRO A 131 2.04 -11.51 2.66
N HIS A 132 1.09 -10.69 2.22
CA HIS A 132 -0.21 -11.11 1.70
C HIS A 132 -0.81 -9.96 0.86
N PRO A 133 -1.70 -10.20 -0.12
CA PRO A 133 -2.33 -9.10 -0.89
C PRO A 133 -3.00 -8.03 -0.02
N TYR A 134 -3.59 -8.44 1.11
CA TYR A 134 -4.14 -7.55 2.13
C TYR A 134 -3.75 -8.03 3.53
N TYR A 135 -3.36 -7.10 4.42
CA TYR A 135 -2.83 -7.44 5.73
C TYR A 135 -2.98 -6.30 6.73
N SER A 136 -2.77 -6.61 8.01
CA SER A 136 -2.92 -5.67 9.12
C SER A 136 -1.60 -5.54 9.87
N LEU A 137 -1.17 -4.31 10.10
CA LEU A 137 -0.03 -3.98 10.96
C LEU A 137 -0.51 -3.32 12.24
N ARG A 138 -0.01 -3.80 13.39
CA ARG A 138 -0.14 -3.09 14.67
C ARG A 138 1.14 -2.29 14.89
N LEU A 139 0.99 -0.98 15.01
CA LEU A 139 2.11 -0.06 15.15
C LEU A 139 2.15 0.45 16.59
N HIS A 140 3.26 0.22 17.30
CA HIS A 140 3.42 0.73 18.65
C HIS A 140 3.81 2.21 18.61
N ILE A 141 3.13 3.06 19.41
CA ILE A 141 3.46 4.48 19.49
C ILE A 141 4.51 4.67 20.59
N PRO A 142 5.75 5.08 20.26
CA PRO A 142 6.84 5.14 21.22
C PRO A 142 6.52 6.09 22.37
N GLY A 143 6.92 5.69 23.59
CA GLY A 143 6.63 6.46 24.81
C GLY A 143 5.18 6.38 25.29
N SER A 144 4.36 5.45 24.77
CA SER A 144 2.97 5.27 25.21
C SER A 144 2.55 3.80 25.21
N ASN A 145 1.50 3.45 25.96
CA ASN A 145 0.84 2.14 25.86
C ASN A 145 -0.19 2.08 24.72
N SER A 146 -0.23 3.10 23.86
CA SER A 146 -1.16 3.17 22.73
C SER A 146 -0.59 2.49 21.49
N SER A 147 -1.47 2.04 20.61
CA SER A 147 -1.11 1.55 19.28
C SER A 147 -1.89 2.24 18.20
N ALA A 148 -1.32 2.33 17.00
CA ALA A 148 -2.05 2.57 15.77
C ALA A 148 -2.27 1.25 15.01
N ARG A 149 -3.27 1.22 14.13
CA ARG A 149 -3.55 0.13 13.21
C ARG A 149 -3.38 0.64 11.79
N LEU A 150 -2.65 -0.08 10.94
CA LEU A 150 -2.63 0.14 9.50
C LEU A 150 -3.20 -1.09 8.80
N LEU A 151 -4.30 -0.91 8.08
CA LEU A 151 -4.95 -1.95 7.28
C LEU A 151 -4.63 -1.72 5.81
N VAL A 152 -3.85 -2.62 5.23
CA VAL A 152 -3.41 -2.58 3.84
C VAL A 152 -4.35 -3.45 3.02
N LEU A 153 -4.96 -2.87 1.99
CA LEU A 153 -5.94 -3.50 1.12
C LEU A 153 -5.36 -3.73 -0.27
N ASP A 154 -5.82 -4.80 -0.92
CA ASP A 154 -5.73 -4.96 -2.37
C ASP A 154 -7.04 -4.47 -3.02
N THR A 155 -7.02 -3.24 -3.55
CA THR A 155 -8.22 -2.64 -4.16
C THR A 155 -8.56 -3.24 -5.52
N VAL A 156 -7.58 -3.82 -6.22
CA VAL A 156 -7.81 -4.53 -7.49
C VAL A 156 -8.59 -5.82 -7.24
N LEU A 157 -8.23 -6.58 -6.20
CA LEU A 157 -8.99 -7.78 -5.80
C LEU A 157 -10.40 -7.45 -5.28
N LEU A 158 -10.63 -6.26 -4.71
CA LEU A 158 -11.96 -5.83 -4.26
C LEU A 158 -12.85 -5.34 -5.40
N CYS A 159 -12.28 -4.56 -6.32
CA CYS A 159 -13.05 -3.75 -7.24
C CYS A 159 -12.91 -4.17 -8.71
N GLY A 160 -11.86 -4.91 -9.06
CA GLY A 160 -11.50 -5.21 -10.44
C GLY A 160 -10.28 -4.44 -10.90
N HIS A 161 -9.69 -4.87 -12.01
CA HIS A 161 -8.55 -4.23 -12.66
C HIS A 161 -9.00 -3.08 -13.56
N THR A 162 -8.18 -2.02 -13.64
CA THR A 162 -8.30 -0.89 -14.56
C THR A 162 -7.09 -0.86 -15.49
N ASP A 163 -7.30 -0.46 -16.75
CA ASP A 163 -6.17 -0.05 -17.59
C ASP A 163 -6.05 1.48 -17.57
N ASP A 164 -4.82 1.98 -17.62
CA ASP A 164 -4.56 3.41 -17.63
C ASP A 164 -4.65 4.01 -19.05
N PHE A 165 -4.88 3.17 -20.06
CA PHE A 165 -4.72 3.48 -21.48
C PHE A 165 -5.99 3.28 -22.32
N GLY A 166 -7.09 2.78 -21.76
CA GLY A 166 -8.37 2.52 -22.42
C GLY A 166 -9.49 3.48 -21.99
N VAL A 167 -10.66 3.35 -22.64
CA VAL A 167 -11.86 4.14 -22.35
C VAL A 167 -12.79 3.31 -21.46
N GLY A 168 -12.92 3.69 -20.19
CA GLY A 168 -13.77 3.03 -19.19
C GLY A 168 -13.11 2.95 -17.82
N ASP A 169 -12.65 4.11 -17.30
CA ASP A 169 -11.74 4.30 -16.15
C ASP A 169 -12.17 3.67 -14.80
N ASP A 170 -13.38 3.09 -14.72
CA ASP A 170 -13.87 2.46 -13.51
C ASP A 170 -13.65 0.93 -13.52
N PRO A 171 -13.16 0.35 -12.41
CA PRO A 171 -13.02 -1.09 -12.32
C PRO A 171 -14.41 -1.76 -12.35
N GLY A 172 -14.60 -2.66 -13.32
CA GLY A 172 -15.90 -3.27 -13.65
C GLY A 172 -16.42 -4.34 -12.66
N GLY A 173 -15.69 -4.59 -11.56
CA GLY A 173 -15.98 -5.62 -10.58
C GLY A 173 -14.82 -6.61 -10.39
N PRO A 174 -14.76 -7.28 -9.23
CA PRO A 174 -13.67 -8.22 -8.94
C PRO A 174 -13.73 -9.45 -9.85
N ARG A 175 -12.56 -9.93 -10.29
CA ARG A 175 -12.44 -11.16 -11.09
C ARG A 175 -12.96 -12.40 -10.36
N ASP A 176 -12.81 -12.43 -9.03
CA ASP A 176 -13.35 -13.47 -8.15
C ASP A 176 -14.20 -12.81 -7.05
N ALA A 177 -15.52 -12.90 -7.19
CA ALA A 177 -16.47 -12.31 -6.26
C ALA A 177 -16.43 -12.97 -4.86
N ALA A 178 -16.09 -14.26 -4.77
CA ALA A 178 -15.99 -14.95 -3.49
C ALA A 178 -14.75 -14.50 -2.72
N ALA A 179 -13.60 -14.38 -3.41
CA ALA A 179 -12.37 -13.83 -2.83
C ALA A 179 -12.55 -12.37 -2.39
N ALA A 180 -13.20 -11.54 -3.22
CA ALA A 180 -13.52 -10.15 -2.86
C ALA A 180 -14.44 -10.06 -1.64
N SER A 181 -15.44 -10.95 -1.55
CA SER A 181 -16.34 -11.01 -0.39
C SER A 181 -15.60 -11.43 0.88
N ALA A 182 -14.68 -12.39 0.79
CA ALA A 182 -13.82 -12.80 1.90
C ALA A 182 -12.89 -11.68 2.37
N HIS A 183 -12.29 -10.94 1.42
CA HIS A 183 -11.47 -9.76 1.73
C HIS A 183 -12.29 -8.66 2.42
N LEU A 184 -13.50 -8.36 1.96
CA LEU A 184 -14.38 -7.38 2.62
C LEU A 184 -14.83 -7.84 4.02
N ALA A 185 -15.10 -9.13 4.20
CA ALA A 185 -15.41 -9.70 5.52
C ALA A 185 -14.21 -9.61 6.48
N TRP A 186 -13.01 -9.89 5.98
CA TRP A 186 -11.76 -9.70 6.72
C TRP A 186 -11.58 -8.24 7.16
N LEU A 187 -11.79 -7.28 6.25
CA LEU A 187 -11.67 -5.85 6.56
C LEU A 187 -12.61 -5.44 7.68
N ARG A 188 -13.89 -5.86 7.62
CA ARG A 188 -14.86 -5.60 8.70
C ARG A 188 -14.35 -6.14 10.03
N ALA A 189 -13.88 -7.38 10.08
CA ALA A 189 -13.33 -7.96 11.30
C ALA A 189 -12.10 -7.19 11.83
N GLN A 190 -11.22 -6.71 10.95
CA GLN A 190 -10.05 -5.93 11.36
C GLN A 190 -10.40 -4.54 11.88
N LEU A 191 -11.42 -3.89 11.32
CA LEU A 191 -11.92 -2.59 11.80
C LEU A 191 -12.54 -2.72 13.18
N GLU A 192 -13.36 -3.74 13.42
CA GLU A 192 -13.90 -4.06 14.75
C GLU A 192 -12.77 -4.37 15.74
N ALA A 193 -11.76 -5.16 15.33
CA ALA A 193 -10.59 -5.46 16.16
C ALA A 193 -9.65 -4.25 16.41
N ALA A 194 -9.92 -3.10 15.79
CA ALA A 194 -9.14 -1.88 15.91
C ALA A 194 -9.81 -0.78 16.74
N GLU A 195 -11.01 -0.99 17.29
CA GLU A 195 -11.76 0.03 18.06
C GLU A 195 -11.00 0.63 19.25
N GLY A 196 -10.03 -0.09 19.82
CA GLY A 196 -9.18 0.40 20.90
C GLY A 196 -7.86 1.06 20.45
N ALA A 197 -7.57 1.10 19.16
CA ALA A 197 -6.37 1.76 18.64
C ALA A 197 -6.54 3.29 18.67
N ARG A 198 -5.45 4.01 18.98
CA ARG A 198 -5.46 5.48 18.99
C ARG A 198 -5.68 6.06 17.60
N TYR A 199 -5.11 5.41 16.59
CA TYR A 199 -5.28 5.75 15.19
C TYR A 199 -5.57 4.49 14.38
N VAL A 200 -6.44 4.60 13.39
CA VAL A 200 -6.71 3.55 12.42
C VAL A 200 -6.51 4.15 11.04
N LEU A 201 -5.53 3.64 10.31
CA LEU A 201 -5.23 4.00 8.94
C LEU A 201 -5.66 2.85 8.05
N VAL A 202 -6.25 3.17 6.90
CA VAL A 202 -6.52 2.21 5.84
C VAL A 202 -5.77 2.66 4.60
N ALA A 203 -5.15 1.75 3.86
CA ALA A 203 -4.45 2.09 2.65
C ALA A 203 -4.81 1.10 1.53
N GLY A 204 -4.94 1.60 0.32
CA GLY A 204 -5.26 0.83 -0.87
C GLY A 204 -4.87 1.63 -2.11
N HIS A 205 -4.58 0.97 -3.22
CA HIS A 205 -4.07 1.67 -4.40
C HIS A 205 -5.10 2.66 -4.98
N TYR A 206 -6.35 2.22 -5.18
CA TYR A 206 -7.39 3.06 -5.77
C TYR A 206 -7.95 4.14 -4.81
N PRO A 207 -8.30 5.33 -5.31
CA PRO A 207 -8.86 6.40 -4.50
C PRO A 207 -10.33 6.16 -4.12
N VAL A 208 -10.68 6.44 -2.86
CA VAL A 208 -12.10 6.65 -2.51
C VAL A 208 -12.60 7.96 -3.13
N TRP A 209 -11.75 8.99 -3.12
CA TRP A 209 -12.00 10.29 -3.75
C TRP A 209 -10.74 10.76 -4.45
N SER A 210 -10.92 11.31 -5.64
CA SER A 210 -9.90 12.08 -6.35
C SER A 210 -10.58 13.06 -7.29
N VAL A 211 -9.93 14.18 -7.60
CA VAL A 211 -10.38 15.16 -8.61
C VAL A 211 -9.56 15.10 -9.92
N ALA A 212 -8.71 14.08 -10.06
CA ALA A 212 -7.81 13.96 -11.20
C ALA A 212 -8.37 13.04 -12.30
N LYS A 213 -7.50 12.38 -13.06
CA LYS A 213 -7.86 11.65 -14.29
C LYS A 213 -8.86 10.54 -14.01
N HIS A 214 -8.54 9.68 -13.04
CA HIS A 214 -9.38 8.52 -12.70
C HIS A 214 -10.55 8.93 -11.81
N GLY A 215 -10.33 9.85 -10.89
CA GLY A 215 -11.40 10.37 -10.03
C GLY A 215 -11.82 9.37 -8.94
N PRO A 216 -13.02 9.49 -8.36
CA PRO A 216 -13.46 8.62 -7.27
C PRO A 216 -13.80 7.22 -7.77
N THR A 217 -13.30 6.16 -7.13
CA THR A 217 -13.65 4.77 -7.50
C THR A 217 -15.04 4.38 -6.96
N PRO A 218 -16.07 4.14 -7.82
CA PRO A 218 -17.44 3.90 -7.36
C PRO A 218 -17.60 2.67 -6.46
N CYS A 219 -16.82 1.62 -6.74
CA CYS A 219 -16.76 0.43 -5.90
C CYS A 219 -16.36 0.76 -4.45
N LEU A 220 -15.33 1.60 -4.25
CA LEU A 220 -14.85 1.99 -2.93
C LEU A 220 -15.79 3.00 -2.25
N LEU A 221 -16.41 3.91 -3.01
CA LEU A 221 -17.47 4.79 -2.49
C LEU A 221 -18.64 3.98 -1.91
N ARG A 222 -18.99 2.86 -2.55
CA ARG A 222 -20.09 1.99 -2.11
C ARG A 222 -19.69 1.05 -0.98
N LEU A 223 -18.53 0.40 -1.06
CA LEU A 223 -18.15 -0.69 -0.16
C LEU A 223 -17.29 -0.22 1.01
N LEU A 224 -16.33 0.68 0.77
CA LEU A 224 -15.30 1.06 1.73
C LEU A 224 -15.70 2.30 2.53
N ARG A 225 -16.13 3.38 1.86
CA ARG A 225 -16.44 4.66 2.51
C ARG A 225 -17.41 4.54 3.70
N PRO A 226 -18.52 3.76 3.64
CA PRO A 226 -19.40 3.59 4.80
C PRO A 226 -18.70 2.95 6.00
N LEU A 227 -17.78 2.01 5.76
CA LEU A 227 -16.99 1.36 6.81
C LEU A 227 -16.00 2.34 7.42
N LEU A 228 -15.29 3.13 6.60
CA LEU A 228 -14.35 4.15 7.09
C LEU A 228 -15.05 5.13 8.05
N ARG A 229 -16.24 5.60 7.68
CA ARG A 229 -17.05 6.51 8.50
C ARG A 229 -17.57 5.85 9.77
N ARG A 230 -18.15 4.65 9.66
CA ARG A 230 -18.69 3.91 10.81
C ARG A 230 -17.63 3.67 11.88
N HIS A 231 -16.43 3.29 11.49
CA HIS A 231 -15.33 2.98 12.40
C HIS A 231 -14.41 4.17 12.69
N ARG A 232 -14.77 5.39 12.23
CA ARG A 232 -13.99 6.62 12.44
C ARG A 232 -12.51 6.45 12.08
N VAL A 233 -12.26 5.82 10.93
CA VAL A 233 -10.90 5.67 10.40
C VAL A 233 -10.25 7.04 10.28
N THR A 234 -9.01 7.16 10.79
CA THR A 234 -8.27 8.42 10.87
C THR A 234 -7.95 8.98 9.47
N ALA A 235 -7.49 8.12 8.56
CA ALA A 235 -7.21 8.48 7.18
C ALA A 235 -7.25 7.26 6.26
N TYR A 236 -7.60 7.51 5.00
CA TYR A 236 -7.40 6.57 3.89
C TYR A 236 -6.26 7.09 3.01
N LEU A 237 -5.26 6.25 2.73
CA LEU A 237 -4.12 6.58 1.88
C LEU A 237 -4.18 5.80 0.57
N CYS A 238 -3.93 6.47 -0.55
CA CYS A 238 -3.99 5.88 -1.89
C CYS A 238 -3.08 6.58 -2.90
N GLY A 239 -2.88 5.93 -4.05
CA GLY A 239 -2.17 6.44 -5.22
C GLY A 239 -3.11 6.47 -6.43
N HIS A 240 -2.67 5.85 -7.53
CA HIS A 240 -3.36 5.64 -8.80
C HIS A 240 -3.54 6.93 -9.63
N ASP A 241 -4.08 7.99 -9.02
CA ASP A 241 -4.06 9.30 -9.65
C ASP A 241 -2.69 9.98 -9.42
N HIS A 242 -1.92 10.17 -10.48
CA HIS A 242 -0.52 10.63 -10.46
C HIS A 242 -0.33 12.11 -10.07
N ASN A 243 -0.72 12.46 -8.84
CA ASN A 243 -0.61 13.78 -8.24
C ASN A 243 -0.75 13.68 -6.71
N LEU A 244 -0.68 14.82 -6.01
CA LEU A 244 -0.80 14.88 -4.54
C LEU A 244 -2.09 15.61 -4.16
N GLN A 245 -2.90 14.98 -3.31
CA GLN A 245 -4.16 15.53 -2.82
C GLN A 245 -4.34 15.26 -1.32
N VAL A 246 -5.02 16.17 -0.62
CA VAL A 246 -5.55 15.92 0.72
C VAL A 246 -7.00 16.38 0.76
N ARG A 247 -7.87 15.52 1.29
CA ARG A 247 -9.29 15.82 1.46
C ARG A 247 -9.72 15.49 2.88
N GLY A 248 -10.13 16.52 3.62
CA GLY A 248 -10.86 16.34 4.86
C GLY A 248 -12.34 16.07 4.55
N ASP A 249 -12.93 15.05 5.18
CA ASP A 249 -14.37 14.96 5.24
C ASP A 249 -14.85 16.12 6.15
N ARG A 250 -15.66 17.04 5.59
CA ARG A 250 -16.49 17.90 6.42
C ARG A 250 -17.74 17.09 6.78
N ASP A 251 -18.03 16.99 8.07
CA ASP A 251 -19.29 16.46 8.57
C ASP A 251 -20.48 17.29 8.05
#